data_AF-W1XUV9-F1
#
_entry.id   AF-W1XUV9-F1
#
_cell.length_a   1.000
_cell.length_b   1.000
_cell.length_c   1.000
_cell.angle_alpha   90.00
_cell.angle_beta   90.00
_cell.angle_gamma   90.00
#
_symmetry.space_group_name_H-M   'P 1'
#
loop_
_entity.id
_entity.type
_entity.pdbx_description
1 polymer ?
#
loop_
_entity_poly.entity_id
_entity_poly.type
_entity_poly.pdbx_seq_one_letter_code
_entity_poly.pdbx_strand_id
1 'polypeptide(L)'
;DIKNEEVKEEEVVEPVEETTPEKSELDLANERAEEFENKYLRAHAEMQNIQRRANEERQLLQRYRSQDLAKAIFPSLDNLERALAVEGLTDDVKKGLEMVQESLIHALKEEGIEEIPADGEFDHN
;
A
#
# COMPACT_ATOMS: atom_id res chain seq x y z
N ASP A 1 70.86 40.95 62.01
CA ASP A 1 71.38 39.58 62.00
C ASP A 1 70.32 38.52 62.31
N ILE A 2 70.00 37.76 61.25
CA ILE A 2 69.68 36.32 61.13
C ILE A 2 68.41 35.70 61.78
N LYS A 3 67.70 34.97 60.89
CA LYS A 3 66.81 33.77 61.02
C LYS A 3 65.32 34.10 60.91
N ASN A 4 64.68 34.03 59.73
CA ASN A 4 64.39 32.89 58.83
C ASN A 4 63.53 31.80 59.48
N GLU A 5 62.23 31.81 59.19
CA GLU A 5 61.36 30.64 59.28
C GLU A 5 60.19 30.78 58.28
N GLU A 6 60.33 30.09 57.15
CA GLU A 6 59.26 29.79 56.19
C GLU A 6 58.26 28.84 56.84
N VAL A 7 56.95 29.15 56.78
CA VAL A 7 55.90 28.15 57.01
C VAL A 7 54.74 28.38 56.05
N LYS A 8 54.76 27.56 55.00
CA LYS A 8 53.68 26.81 54.32
C LYS A 8 52.42 27.56 53.87
N GLU A 9 52.30 27.62 52.55
CA GLU A 9 51.06 27.66 51.77
C GLU A 9 50.10 26.54 52.21
N GLU A 10 48.91 26.93 52.66
CA GLU A 10 47.72 26.07 52.66
C GLU A 10 46.99 26.30 51.34
N GLU A 11 47.10 25.30 50.48
CA GLU A 11 46.40 25.15 49.20
C GLU A 11 44.91 24.91 49.50
N VAL A 12 44.10 25.97 49.41
CA VAL A 12 42.64 25.87 49.45
C VAL A 12 42.18 25.34 48.09
N VAL A 13 41.88 24.05 48.04
CA VAL A 13 41.30 23.38 46.88
C VAL A 13 39.86 23.88 46.72
N GLU A 14 39.62 24.76 45.76
CA GLU A 14 38.27 25.12 45.32
C GLU A 14 37.56 23.89 44.72
N PRO A 15 36.26 23.69 44.98
CA PRO A 15 35.50 22.66 44.30
C PRO A 15 35.32 23.07 42.84
N VAL A 16 35.83 22.26 41.92
CA VAL A 16 35.51 22.36 40.50
C VAL A 16 34.02 22.03 40.37
N GLU A 17 33.18 23.07 40.34
CA GLU A 17 31.83 22.96 39.76
C GLU A 17 32.02 22.54 38.30
N GLU A 18 31.60 21.31 37.97
CA GLU A 18 31.36 20.90 36.60
C GLU A 18 30.28 21.80 36.01
N THR A 19 30.67 22.95 35.48
CA THR A 19 29.84 23.76 34.62
C THR A 19 29.65 22.97 33.33
N THR A 20 28.58 22.19 33.24
CA THR A 20 28.05 21.78 31.94
C THR A 20 27.87 23.05 31.11
N PRO A 21 28.50 23.18 29.93
CA PRO A 21 28.38 24.40 29.15
C PRO A 21 26.90 24.60 28.79
N GLU A 22 26.32 25.72 29.22
CA GLU A 22 25.01 26.14 28.78
C GLU A 22 25.05 26.26 27.25
N LYS A 23 24.19 25.51 26.56
CA LYS A 23 24.09 25.54 25.10
C LYS A 23 23.79 26.97 24.65
N SER A 24 24.53 27.45 23.65
CA SER A 24 24.28 28.79 23.12
C SER A 24 22.92 28.85 22.42
N GLU A 25 22.37 30.06 22.23
CA GLU A 25 21.15 30.25 21.45
C GLU A 25 21.26 29.66 20.03
N LEU A 26 22.46 29.69 19.45
CA LEU A 26 22.76 29.07 18.15
C LEU A 26 22.64 27.54 18.20
N ASP A 27 23.14 26.90 19.26
CA ASP A 27 23.04 25.44 19.42
C ASP A 27 21.58 25.01 19.60
N LEU A 28 20.81 25.74 20.41
CA LEU A 28 19.38 25.49 20.58
C LEU A 28 18.59 25.71 19.29
N ALA A 29 18.98 26.70 18.47
CA ALA A 29 18.37 26.92 17.16
C ALA A 29 18.68 25.79 16.17
N ASN A 30 19.92 25.29 16.15
CA ASN A 30 20.33 24.17 15.31
C ASN A 30 19.62 22.88 15.71
N GLU A 31 19.50 22.57 17.01
CA GLU A 31 18.76 21.39 17.50
C GLU A 31 17.28 21.44 17.08
N ARG A 32 16.64 22.61 17.19
CA ARG A 32 15.26 22.80 16.70
C ARG A 32 15.17 22.61 15.19
N ALA A 33 16.14 23.11 14.43
CA ALA A 33 16.17 22.93 12.98
C ALA A 33 16.29 21.45 12.61
N GLU A 34 17.19 20.71 13.24
CA GLU A 34 17.35 19.26 13.05
C GLU A 34 16.09 18.49 13.45
N GLU A 35 15.44 18.85 14.56
CA GLU A 35 14.15 18.25 14.94
C GLU A 35 13.08 18.47 13.88
N PHE A 36 12.97 19.70 13.34
CA PHE A 36 11.98 20.01 12.31
C PHE A 36 12.29 19.32 11.00
N GLU A 37 13.56 19.23 10.60
CA GLU A 37 13.99 18.50 9.42
C GLU A 37 13.64 17.01 9.55
N ASN A 38 13.92 16.40 10.70
CA ASN A 38 13.54 15.01 10.97
C ASN A 38 12.02 14.80 10.93
N LYS A 39 11.24 15.71 11.54
CA LYS A 39 9.77 15.67 11.49
C LYS A 39 9.26 15.82 10.05
N TYR A 40 9.86 16.72 9.27
CA TYR A 40 9.52 16.95 7.87
C TYR A 40 9.82 15.72 7.00
N LEU A 41 11.02 15.14 7.11
CA LEU A 41 11.41 13.94 6.36
C LEU A 41 10.50 12.76 6.68
N ARG A 42 10.14 12.58 7.96
CA ARG A 42 9.18 11.56 8.36
C ARG A 42 7.79 11.81 7.75
N ALA A 43 7.25 13.02 7.87
CA ALA A 43 5.95 13.36 7.31
C ALA A 43 5.92 13.19 5.78
N HIS A 44 7.01 13.56 5.11
CA HIS A 44 7.17 13.37 3.67
C HIS A 44 7.17 11.87 3.29
N ALA A 45 7.90 11.05 4.03
CA ALA A 45 7.90 9.59 3.83
C ALA A 45 6.52 8.96 4.08
N GLU A 46 5.80 9.41 5.12
CA GLU A 46 4.43 8.97 5.40
C GLU A 46 3.49 9.34 4.23
N MET A 47 3.59 10.56 3.71
CA MET A 47 2.80 10.99 2.56
C MET A 47 3.08 10.13 1.33
N GLN A 48 4.35 9.84 1.03
CA GLN A 48 4.72 8.96 -0.08
C GLN A 48 4.15 7.54 0.08
N ASN A 49 4.16 7.00 1.30
CA ASN A 49 3.58 5.70 1.59
C ASN A 49 2.06 5.69 1.41
N ILE A 50 1.36 6.74 1.87
CA ILE A 50 -0.08 6.90 1.68
C ILE A 50 -0.43 7.00 0.19
N GLN A 51 0.30 7.80 -0.58
CA GLN A 51 0.08 7.92 -2.02
C GLN A 51 0.27 6.58 -2.74
N ARG A 52 1.32 5.83 -2.39
CA ARG A 52 1.55 4.50 -2.95
C ARG A 52 0.39 3.56 -2.65
N ARG A 53 -0.04 3.48 -1.39
CA ARG A 53 -1.18 2.65 -0.97
C ARG A 53 -2.46 3.05 -1.69
N ALA A 54 -2.76 4.35 -1.78
CA ALA A 54 -3.95 4.83 -2.46
C ALA A 54 -3.96 4.47 -3.97
N ASN A 55 -2.78 4.49 -4.61
CA ASN A 55 -2.65 4.06 -6.01
C ASN A 55 -2.88 2.55 -6.15
N GLU A 56 -2.32 1.74 -5.27
CA GLU A 56 -2.53 0.28 -5.25
C GLU A 56 -4.01 -0.07 -5.03
N GLU A 57 -4.66 0.56 -4.05
CA GLU A 57 -6.09 0.37 -3.78
C GLU A 57 -6.95 0.76 -4.98
N ARG A 58 -6.63 1.88 -5.64
CA ARG A 58 -7.34 2.31 -6.85
C ARG A 58 -7.17 1.32 -8.00
N GLN A 59 -5.96 0.80 -8.20
CA GLN A 59 -5.70 -0.22 -9.22
C GLN A 59 -6.47 -1.51 -8.91
N LEU A 60 -6.51 -1.92 -7.64
CA LEU A 60 -7.24 -3.09 -7.20
C LEU A 60 -8.76 -2.93 -7.42
N LEU A 61 -9.32 -1.77 -7.06
CA LEU A 61 -10.72 -1.46 -7.31
C LEU A 61 -11.05 -1.48 -8.81
N GLN A 62 -10.15 -0.95 -9.65
CA GLN A 62 -10.32 -0.97 -11.10
C GLN A 62 -10.28 -2.40 -11.66
N ARG A 63 -9.33 -3.23 -11.18
CA ARG A 63 -9.19 -4.63 -11.60
C ARG A 63 -10.42 -5.48 -11.26
N TYR A 64 -11.04 -5.24 -10.11
CA TYR A 64 -12.16 -6.05 -9.62
C TYR A 64 -13.54 -5.39 -9.78
N ARG A 65 -13.63 -4.24 -10.46
CA ARG A 65 -14.87 -3.46 -10.61
C ARG A 65 -16.02 -4.28 -11.23
N SER A 66 -15.72 -5.12 -12.21
CA SER A 66 -16.70 -5.94 -12.94
C SER A 66 -17.03 -7.26 -12.24
N GLN A 67 -16.32 -7.62 -11.17
CA GLN A 67 -16.39 -8.95 -10.55
C GLN A 67 -17.79 -9.27 -10.01
N ASP A 68 -18.39 -8.37 -9.24
CA ASP A 68 -19.70 -8.62 -8.61
C ASP A 68 -20.83 -8.66 -9.65
N LEU A 69 -20.74 -7.82 -10.68
CA LEU A 69 -21.67 -7.84 -11.80
C LEU A 69 -21.58 -9.15 -12.57
N ALA A 70 -20.37 -9.60 -12.91
CA ALA A 70 -20.16 -10.86 -13.61
C ALA A 70 -20.68 -12.07 -12.81
N LYS A 71 -20.39 -12.12 -11.50
CA LYS A 71 -20.96 -13.15 -10.60
C LYS A 71 -22.48 -13.17 -10.61
N ALA A 72 -23.13 -12.02 -10.66
CA ALA A 72 -24.59 -11.94 -10.74
C ALA A 72 -25.13 -12.38 -12.10
N ILE A 73 -24.34 -12.26 -13.18
CA ILE A 73 -24.72 -12.64 -14.54
C ILE A 73 -24.47 -14.13 -14.81
N PHE A 74 -23.46 -14.77 -14.22
CA PHE A 74 -23.11 -16.18 -14.49
C PHE A 74 -24.30 -17.15 -14.44
N PRO A 75 -25.22 -17.10 -13.45
CA PRO A 75 -26.38 -17.98 -13.46
C PRO A 75 -27.25 -17.85 -14.71
N SER A 76 -27.30 -16.67 -15.32
CA SER A 76 -28.03 -16.44 -16.57
C SER A 76 -27.30 -17.01 -17.78
N LEU A 77 -25.95 -16.94 -17.79
CA LEU A 77 -25.13 -17.58 -18.82
C LEU A 77 -25.28 -19.12 -18.74
N ASP A 78 -25.22 -19.70 -17.54
CA ASP A 78 -25.45 -21.14 -17.30
C ASP A 78 -26.85 -21.57 -17.78
N ASN A 79 -27.85 -20.72 -17.56
CA ASN A 79 -29.22 -20.98 -18.04
C ASN A 79 -29.30 -20.96 -19.57
N LEU A 80 -28.53 -20.09 -20.22
CA LEU A 80 -28.48 -19.96 -21.67
C LEU A 80 -27.77 -21.18 -22.30
N GLU A 81 -26.68 -21.63 -21.70
CA GLU A 81 -26.02 -22.91 -22.04
C GLU A 81 -26.98 -24.09 -21.90
N ARG A 82 -27.71 -24.16 -20.78
CA ARG A 82 -28.71 -25.20 -20.56
C ARG A 82 -29.83 -25.14 -21.60
N ALA A 83 -30.24 -23.95 -22.03
CA ALA A 83 -31.24 -23.78 -23.07
C ALA A 83 -30.73 -24.24 -24.46
N LEU A 84 -29.46 -23.97 -24.77
CA LEU A 84 -28.81 -24.45 -26.00
C LEU A 84 -28.67 -25.98 -26.06
N ALA A 85 -28.57 -26.63 -24.89
CA ALA A 85 -28.53 -28.08 -24.77
C ALA A 85 -29.90 -28.77 -24.93
N VAL A 86 -31.01 -28.02 -25.01
CA VAL A 86 -32.35 -28.60 -25.16
C VAL A 86 -32.53 -29.16 -26.58
N GLU A 87 -32.92 -30.43 -26.65
CA GLU A 87 -33.26 -31.06 -27.93
C GLU A 87 -34.58 -30.51 -28.51
N GLY A 88 -34.65 -30.39 -29.83
CA GLY A 88 -35.87 -29.97 -30.54
C GLY A 88 -36.02 -28.45 -30.72
N LEU A 89 -34.98 -27.65 -30.43
CA LEU A 89 -34.92 -26.26 -30.88
C LEU A 89 -34.92 -26.19 -32.42
N THR A 90 -35.60 -25.18 -32.97
CA THR A 90 -35.44 -24.84 -34.39
C THR A 90 -34.08 -24.20 -34.62
N ASP A 91 -33.53 -24.38 -35.82
CA ASP A 91 -32.20 -23.85 -36.18
C ASP A 91 -32.10 -22.33 -35.97
N ASP A 92 -33.15 -21.58 -36.33
CA ASP A 92 -33.20 -20.13 -36.16
C ASP A 92 -33.13 -19.71 -34.68
N VAL A 93 -33.82 -20.45 -33.81
CA VAL A 93 -33.81 -20.17 -32.37
C VAL A 93 -32.44 -20.51 -31.78
N LYS A 94 -31.89 -21.68 -32.13
CA LYS A 94 -30.56 -22.10 -31.68
C LYS A 94 -29.49 -21.07 -32.06
N LYS A 95 -29.47 -20.65 -33.32
CA LYS A 95 -28.55 -19.62 -33.81
C LYS A 95 -28.71 -18.29 -33.09
N GLY A 96 -29.95 -17.89 -32.80
CA GLY A 96 -30.23 -16.68 -32.02
C GLY A 96 -29.66 -16.75 -30.60
N LEU A 97 -29.80 -17.89 -29.91
CA LEU A 97 -29.21 -18.09 -28.59
C LEU A 97 -27.68 -18.11 -28.64
N GLU A 98 -27.07 -18.78 -29.62
CA GLU A 98 -25.61 -18.81 -29.81
C GLU A 98 -25.04 -17.40 -30.00
N MET A 99 -25.69 -16.56 -30.82
CA MET A 99 -25.26 -15.16 -31.02
C MET A 99 -25.30 -14.34 -29.72
N VAL A 100 -26.31 -14.56 -28.87
CA VAL A 100 -26.41 -13.87 -27.57
C VAL A 100 -25.33 -14.38 -26.62
N GLN A 101 -25.06 -15.69 -26.60
CA GLN A 101 -23.99 -16.28 -25.80
C GLN A 101 -22.64 -15.68 -26.18
N GLU A 102 -22.30 -15.71 -27.48
CA GLU A 102 -21.03 -15.20 -28.00
C GLU A 102 -20.84 -13.73 -27.66
N SER A 103 -21.88 -12.91 -27.84
CA SER A 103 -21.86 -11.49 -27.49
C SER A 103 -21.59 -11.26 -25.99
N LEU A 104 -22.25 -12.05 -25.13
CA LEU A 104 -22.07 -11.94 -23.69
C LEU A 104 -20.67 -12.38 -23.23
N ILE A 105 -20.16 -13.50 -23.78
CA ILE A 105 -18.79 -13.97 -23.54
C ILE A 105 -17.78 -12.92 -24.01
N HIS A 106 -18.01 -12.30 -25.17
CA HIS A 106 -17.14 -11.25 -25.68
C HIS A 106 -17.11 -10.03 -24.75
N ALA A 107 -18.27 -9.58 -24.26
CA ALA A 107 -18.35 -8.48 -23.29
C ALA A 107 -17.62 -8.80 -21.97
N LEU A 108 -17.70 -10.04 -21.48
CA LEU A 108 -16.95 -10.49 -20.30
C LEU A 108 -15.43 -10.42 -20.54
N LYS A 109 -14.96 -10.86 -21.72
CA LYS A 109 -13.55 -10.77 -22.11
C LYS A 109 -13.05 -9.34 -22.20
N GLU A 110 -13.85 -8.40 -22.70
CA GLU A 110 -13.50 -6.97 -22.72
C GLU A 110 -13.32 -6.38 -21.32
N GLU A 111 -14.09 -6.86 -20.33
CA GLU A 111 -13.92 -6.50 -18.91
C GLU A 111 -12.83 -7.34 -18.21
N GLY A 112 -12.04 -8.12 -18.96
CA GLY A 112 -10.90 -8.90 -18.45
C GLY A 112 -11.27 -10.22 -17.78
N ILE A 113 -12.47 -10.75 -18.05
CA ILE A 113 -12.97 -12.00 -17.50
C ILE A 113 -12.85 -13.08 -18.56
N GLU A 114 -12.02 -14.08 -18.28
CA GLU A 114 -11.73 -15.18 -19.20
C GLU A 114 -12.27 -16.51 -18.65
N GLU A 115 -12.67 -17.39 -19.56
CA GLU A 115 -13.10 -18.73 -19.25
C GLU A 115 -11.90 -19.61 -18.87
N ILE A 116 -12.06 -20.42 -17.83
CA ILE A 116 -11.03 -21.37 -17.40
C ILE A 116 -11.27 -22.69 -18.14
N PRO A 117 -10.28 -23.25 -18.84
CA PRO A 117 -10.45 -24.49 -19.59
C PRO A 117 -10.71 -25.67 -18.63
N ALA A 118 -11.79 -26.42 -18.90
CA ALA A 118 -12.21 -27.56 -18.08
C ALA A 118 -11.66 -28.92 -18.55
N ASP A 119 -11.02 -28.97 -19.73
CA ASP A 119 -10.58 -30.21 -20.38
C ASP A 119 -9.19 -30.72 -19.91
N GLY A 120 -8.55 -30.02 -18.97
CA GLY A 120 -7.18 -30.29 -18.50
C GLY A 120 -7.07 -31.06 -17.17
N GLU A 121 -5.84 -31.18 -16.65
CA GLU A 121 -5.63 -31.62 -15.27
C GLU A 121 -6.22 -30.58 -14.29
N PHE A 122 -6.83 -31.07 -13.22
CA PHE A 122 -7.44 -30.22 -12.21
C PHE A 122 -6.38 -29.35 -11.51
N ASP A 123 -6.44 -28.03 -11.71
CA ASP A 123 -5.74 -27.03 -10.92
C ASP A 123 -6.68 -26.51 -9.81
N HIS A 124 -6.17 -26.40 -8.59
CA HIS A 124 -6.94 -25.95 -7.43
C HIS A 124 -6.92 -24.43 -7.23
N ASN A 125 -6.15 -23.70 -8.05
CA ASN A 125 -6.06 -22.24 -8.03
C ASN A 125 -6.95 -21.62 -9.10
#